data_AF-A0AAV7JS50-F1
#
_entry.id   AF-A0AAV7JS50-F1
#
_cell.length_a   1.000
_cell.length_b   1.000
_cell.length_c   1.000
_cell.angle_alpha   90.00
_cell.angle_beta   90.00
_cell.angle_gamma   90.00
#
_symmetry.space_group_name_H-M   'P 1'
#
loop_
_entity.id
_entity.type
_entity.pdbx_description
1 polymer ?
#
loop_
_entity_poly.entity_id
_entity_poly.type
_entity_poly.pdbx_seq_one_letter_code
_entity_poly.pdbx_strand_id
1 'polypeptide(L)'
;MATRTGSGLGLDKKDDLMLNFSLAESSNNLVYHGYKREFITQQLSAMEEALAVCSKCSGILRDACNIREGEVMVCEACVGVEEGAQPVGAVRIMVSNLRCRCPLKHRGCRWEGTVGQMGQHLNECDHLMVLCPYSAYGCGKELQREEFEMHRREGKEYHNELMSIFMAERVERQAVEIKKLQVSINELIEERKYLRVNGVVWRIKDCESIKEKISIFTRSSEIISYRESICTDPISPISNQDDKVMKEGKIKQNKCYKGPKFVLGPWYVVSLQLLIDKTSGEVSLNLLSDKSNVKEKHLKWPLQGKCKVIILNQQNADTNWRLETDTFELSREGTVKLTSIPSGIISADEYNGTIILKVLFDIEQ
;
A
#
# COMPACT_ATOMS: atom_id res chain seq x y z
N MET A 1 -5.81 -31.08 54.38
CA MET A 1 -7.08 -31.30 53.66
C MET A 1 -7.59 -29.95 53.19
N ALA A 2 -7.87 -29.86 51.88
CA ALA A 2 -8.50 -28.77 51.12
C ALA A 2 -7.81 -27.39 51.06
N THR A 3 -6.92 -27.23 50.07
CA THR A 3 -6.58 -25.95 49.45
C THR A 3 -7.71 -25.51 48.52
N ARG A 4 -8.20 -24.27 48.65
CA ARG A 4 -9.21 -23.66 47.78
C ARG A 4 -8.54 -22.51 47.01
N THR A 5 -8.08 -22.79 45.81
CA THR A 5 -7.58 -21.79 44.85
C THR A 5 -8.78 -21.17 44.13
N GLY A 6 -9.14 -19.94 44.52
CA GLY A 6 -10.09 -19.11 43.79
C GLY A 6 -9.36 -18.31 42.73
N SER A 7 -9.37 -18.78 41.48
CA SER A 7 -8.92 -18.03 40.32
C SER A 7 -9.96 -16.98 39.97
N GLY A 8 -9.75 -15.75 40.45
CA GLY A 8 -10.50 -14.57 40.01
C GLY A 8 -10.09 -14.24 38.58
N LEU A 9 -10.92 -14.60 37.61
CA LEU A 9 -10.86 -14.02 36.28
C LEU A 9 -11.29 -12.55 36.40
N GLY A 10 -10.30 -11.66 36.42
CA GLY A 10 -10.50 -10.24 36.19
C GLY A 10 -11.02 -10.05 34.78
N LEU A 11 -12.33 -9.92 34.64
CA LEU A 11 -12.94 -9.34 33.46
C LEU A 11 -12.61 -7.85 33.49
N ASP A 12 -11.61 -7.47 32.70
CA ASP A 12 -11.26 -6.08 32.46
C ASP A 12 -12.49 -5.33 31.95
N LYS A 13 -12.98 -4.43 32.81
CA LYS A 13 -13.86 -3.34 32.43
C LYS A 13 -13.04 -2.40 31.55
N LYS A 14 -13.19 -2.48 30.22
CA LYS A 14 -12.99 -1.37 29.25
C LYS A 14 -13.06 -1.88 27.81
N ASP A 15 -14.25 -2.32 27.41
CA ASP A 15 -14.67 -2.17 26.02
C ASP A 15 -15.87 -1.22 26.02
N ASP A 16 -15.59 0.04 26.38
CA ASP A 16 -16.41 1.15 25.89
C ASP A 16 -16.19 1.14 24.38
N LEU A 17 -17.04 0.40 23.68
CA LEU A 17 -17.30 0.60 22.26
C LEU A 17 -17.62 2.08 22.12
N MET A 18 -16.60 2.84 21.71
CA MET A 18 -16.70 4.22 21.29
C MET A 18 -17.68 4.24 20.13
N LEU A 19 -18.97 4.34 20.45
CA LEU A 19 -20.02 4.77 19.55
C LEU A 19 -19.67 6.22 19.22
N ASN A 20 -18.75 6.39 18.28
CA ASN A 20 -18.61 7.62 17.55
C ASN A 20 -19.98 7.85 16.94
N PHE A 21 -20.76 8.73 17.56
CA PHE A 21 -21.91 9.37 16.93
C PHE A 21 -21.35 10.24 15.80
N SER A 22 -20.89 9.61 14.73
CA SER A 22 -20.83 10.23 13.44
C SER A 22 -22.29 10.53 13.12
N LEU A 23 -22.70 11.78 13.36
CA LEU A 23 -23.95 12.33 12.84
C LEU A 23 -23.93 12.02 11.34
N ALA A 24 -24.60 10.95 10.94
CA ALA A 24 -24.62 10.49 9.57
C ALA A 24 -25.08 11.67 8.71
N GLU A 25 -24.23 12.03 7.75
CA GLU A 25 -24.38 13.17 6.85
C GLU A 25 -25.69 13.10 6.01
N SER A 26 -26.44 11.98 6.08
CA SER A 26 -27.64 11.73 5.30
C SER A 26 -28.91 12.42 5.81
N SER A 27 -29.03 12.75 7.11
CA SER A 27 -30.21 13.45 7.66
C SER A 27 -29.90 14.86 8.18
N ASN A 28 -28.63 15.25 8.21
CA ASN A 28 -28.16 16.62 8.46
C ASN A 28 -27.98 17.45 7.19
N ASN A 29 -28.79 17.19 6.14
CA ASN A 29 -29.07 18.18 5.08
C ASN A 29 -29.75 19.48 5.60
N LEU A 30 -29.89 19.62 6.93
CA LEU A 30 -30.12 20.88 7.63
C LEU A 30 -28.86 21.75 7.76
N VAL A 31 -27.68 21.28 7.33
CA VAL A 31 -26.54 22.15 7.00
C VAL A 31 -26.87 22.87 5.68
N TYR A 32 -27.89 23.71 5.74
CA TYR A 32 -28.13 24.70 4.72
C TYR A 32 -26.86 25.54 4.60
N HIS A 33 -26.54 25.94 3.37
CA HIS A 33 -25.50 26.90 3.03
C HIS A 33 -25.61 28.24 3.83
N GLY A 34 -26.69 28.45 4.60
CA GLY A 34 -26.87 29.47 5.62
C GLY A 34 -28.13 29.17 6.46
N TYR A 35 -28.41 29.91 7.55
CA TYR A 35 -29.67 29.70 8.29
C TYR A 35 -30.86 30.24 7.47
N LYS A 36 -32.00 29.52 7.41
CA LYS A 36 -33.18 30.08 6.74
C LYS A 36 -33.68 31.31 7.49
N ARG A 37 -34.07 32.34 6.72
CA ARG A 37 -34.56 33.62 7.23
C ARG A 37 -35.75 33.48 8.19
N GLU A 38 -36.62 32.51 7.95
CA GLU A 38 -37.81 32.23 8.77
C GLU A 38 -37.51 31.87 10.24
N PHE A 39 -36.27 31.52 10.55
CA PHE A 39 -35.86 31.19 11.91
C PHE A 39 -35.37 32.41 12.71
N ILE A 40 -35.06 33.52 12.06
CA ILE A 40 -34.66 34.75 12.73
C ILE A 40 -35.92 35.45 13.24
N THR A 41 -35.97 35.70 14.56
CA THR A 41 -37.10 36.36 15.21
C THR A 41 -36.93 37.85 15.37
N GLN A 42 -35.70 38.34 15.21
CA GLN A 42 -35.36 39.74 15.27
C GLN A 42 -35.64 40.44 13.93
N GLN A 43 -36.26 41.61 13.96
CA GLN A 43 -36.31 42.48 12.79
C GLN A 43 -34.91 43.08 12.58
N LEU A 44 -34.34 42.85 11.39
CA LEU A 44 -33.08 43.46 10.97
C LEU A 44 -33.37 44.81 10.30
N SER A 45 -32.53 45.81 10.53
CA SER A 45 -32.52 46.99 9.67
C SER A 45 -32.06 46.62 8.25
N ALA A 46 -32.38 47.45 7.25
CA ALA A 46 -31.98 47.19 5.86
C ALA A 46 -30.46 47.02 5.69
N MET A 47 -29.67 47.76 6.47
CA MET A 47 -28.22 47.65 6.49
C MET A 47 -27.76 46.31 7.08
N GLU A 48 -28.35 45.89 8.19
CA GLU A 48 -28.04 44.61 8.82
C GLU A 48 -28.45 43.43 7.95
N GLU A 49 -29.58 43.53 7.25
CA GLU A 49 -30.05 42.52 6.30
C GLU A 49 -29.09 42.36 5.13
N ALA A 50 -28.61 43.46 4.55
CA ALA A 50 -27.63 43.44 3.46
C ALA A 50 -26.29 42.78 3.87
N LEU A 51 -25.89 42.90 5.14
CA LEU A 51 -24.66 42.30 5.67
C LEU A 51 -24.83 40.86 6.12
N ALA A 52 -26.03 40.47 6.59
CA ALA A 52 -26.28 39.16 7.17
C ALA A 52 -26.82 38.12 6.18
N VAL A 53 -27.34 38.54 5.02
CA VAL A 53 -27.95 37.65 4.01
C VAL A 53 -26.98 37.37 2.88
N CYS A 54 -26.84 36.10 2.51
CA CYS A 54 -26.08 35.70 1.34
C CYS A 54 -26.80 36.15 0.06
N SER A 55 -26.09 36.91 -0.76
CA SER A 55 -26.57 37.36 -2.09
C SER A 55 -26.94 36.23 -3.05
N LYS A 56 -26.31 35.05 -2.95
CA LYS A 56 -26.55 33.90 -3.83
C LYS A 56 -27.72 33.02 -3.36
N CYS A 57 -27.73 32.61 -2.08
CA CYS A 57 -28.71 31.63 -1.57
C CYS A 57 -29.85 32.25 -0.75
N SER A 58 -29.81 33.57 -0.51
CA SER A 58 -30.76 34.30 0.35
C SER A 58 -30.86 33.79 1.81
N GLY A 59 -29.94 32.92 2.25
CA GLY A 59 -29.82 32.45 3.63
C GLY A 59 -28.95 33.36 4.48
N ILE A 60 -29.10 33.29 5.81
CA ILE A 60 -28.26 34.01 6.77
C ILE A 60 -26.86 33.39 6.81
N LEU A 61 -25.83 34.24 6.71
CA LEU A 61 -24.42 33.83 6.59
C LEU A 61 -23.90 33.16 7.86
N ARG A 62 -23.62 31.85 7.82
CA ARG A 62 -22.97 31.13 8.93
C ARG A 62 -21.49 31.48 9.04
N ASP A 63 -20.82 31.50 7.90
CA ASP A 63 -19.42 31.88 7.72
C ASP A 63 -19.35 32.84 6.54
N ALA A 64 -19.36 34.14 6.88
CA ALA A 64 -19.48 35.23 5.94
C ALA A 64 -18.15 35.45 5.21
N CYS A 65 -18.17 35.27 3.90
CA CYS A 65 -17.03 35.49 3.01
C CYS A 65 -17.29 36.71 2.12
N ASN A 66 -16.24 37.47 1.86
CA ASN A 66 -16.26 38.57 0.91
C ASN A 66 -15.58 38.13 -0.40
N ILE A 67 -16.30 38.19 -1.52
CA ILE A 67 -15.73 37.99 -2.86
C ILE A 67 -15.55 39.39 -3.45
N ARG A 68 -14.30 39.89 -3.47
CA ARG A 68 -13.88 41.26 -3.87
C ARG A 68 -14.06 42.30 -2.76
N GLU A 69 -13.35 43.43 -2.85
CA GLU A 69 -13.25 44.47 -1.81
C GLU A 69 -14.60 45.13 -1.45
N GLY A 70 -15.49 44.42 -0.77
CA GLY A 70 -16.64 45.00 -0.05
C GLY A 70 -18.01 44.93 -0.73
N GLU A 71 -18.15 44.35 -1.93
CA GLU A 71 -19.39 44.51 -2.70
C GLU A 71 -20.41 43.39 -2.52
N VAL A 72 -19.98 42.16 -2.24
CA VAL A 72 -20.90 41.01 -2.25
C VAL A 72 -20.59 40.03 -1.12
N MET A 73 -21.50 39.98 -0.15
CA MET A 73 -21.46 38.99 0.93
C MET A 73 -22.05 37.67 0.46
N VAL A 74 -21.26 36.60 0.60
CA VAL A 74 -21.67 35.24 0.25
C VAL A 74 -21.31 34.26 1.35
N CYS A 75 -22.07 33.18 1.42
CA CYS A 75 -21.79 32.09 2.33
C CYS A 75 -20.57 31.30 1.84
N GLU A 76 -19.73 30.78 2.73
CA GLU A 76 -18.57 29.92 2.38
C GLU A 76 -18.96 28.82 1.38
N ALA A 77 -20.08 28.15 1.61
CA ALA A 77 -20.53 27.07 0.76
C ALA A 77 -21.07 27.54 -0.62
N CYS A 78 -21.31 28.84 -0.80
CA CYS A 78 -21.77 29.49 -2.03
C CYS A 78 -20.60 30.11 -2.82
N VAL A 79 -19.45 30.29 -2.18
CA VAL A 79 -18.22 30.80 -2.82
C VAL A 79 -17.71 29.77 -3.83
N GLY A 80 -17.90 28.47 -3.58
CA GLY A 80 -17.13 27.46 -4.29
C GLY A 80 -15.65 27.59 -3.92
N VAL A 81 -14.76 26.80 -4.54
CA VAL A 81 -13.31 26.86 -4.25
C VAL A 81 -12.66 28.10 -4.91
N GLU A 82 -13.35 29.22 -5.02
CA GLU A 82 -12.80 30.43 -5.64
C GLU A 82 -11.69 31.02 -4.77
N GLU A 83 -10.48 31.06 -5.33
CA GLU A 83 -9.30 31.63 -4.68
C GLU A 83 -9.54 33.12 -4.37
N GLY A 84 -9.44 33.50 -3.09
CA GLY A 84 -9.45 34.90 -2.65
C GLY A 84 -10.60 35.31 -1.72
N ALA A 85 -11.50 34.40 -1.33
CA ALA A 85 -12.51 34.70 -0.33
C ALA A 85 -11.89 34.89 1.07
N GLN A 86 -12.08 36.07 1.66
CA GLN A 86 -11.62 36.37 3.02
C GLN A 86 -12.79 36.38 4.01
N PRO A 87 -12.65 35.74 5.19
CA PRO A 87 -13.68 35.74 6.22
C PRO A 87 -13.82 37.12 6.86
N VAL A 88 -15.05 37.63 6.98
CA VAL A 88 -15.32 38.94 7.59
C VAL A 88 -15.72 38.76 9.06
N GLY A 89 -14.73 38.89 9.96
CA GLY A 89 -14.93 38.63 11.39
C GLY A 89 -16.04 39.46 12.06
N ALA A 90 -16.18 40.75 11.69
CA ALA A 90 -17.21 41.62 12.26
C ALA A 90 -18.64 41.15 11.92
N VAL A 91 -18.87 40.74 10.66
CA VAL A 91 -20.17 40.21 10.23
C VAL A 91 -20.46 38.90 10.95
N ARG A 92 -19.47 38.03 11.14
CA ARG A 92 -19.64 36.76 11.88
C ARG A 92 -20.10 36.99 13.32
N ILE A 93 -19.51 37.95 14.05
CA ILE A 93 -19.92 38.29 15.42
C ILE A 93 -21.36 38.81 15.43
N MET A 94 -21.68 39.72 14.50
CA MET A 94 -23.02 40.29 14.38
C MET A 94 -24.07 39.20 14.11
N VAL A 95 -23.84 38.34 13.12
CA VAL A 95 -24.77 37.25 12.79
C VAL A 95 -24.92 36.28 13.97
N SER A 96 -23.84 35.97 14.67
CA SER A 96 -23.87 35.08 15.84
C SER A 96 -24.76 35.60 16.98
N ASN A 97 -24.99 36.90 17.06
CA ASN A 97 -25.82 37.53 18.09
C ASN A 97 -27.29 37.68 17.71
N LEU A 98 -27.68 37.37 16.46
CA LEU A 98 -29.07 37.47 16.02
C LEU A 98 -29.95 36.49 16.78
N ARG A 99 -31.12 36.95 17.24
CA ARG A 99 -32.11 36.07 17.89
C ARG A 99 -32.79 35.17 16.87
N CYS A 100 -32.89 33.90 17.22
CA CYS A 100 -33.49 32.87 16.38
C CYS A 100 -34.28 31.84 17.18
N ARG A 101 -35.09 31.05 16.47
CA ARG A 101 -35.83 29.88 16.96
C ARG A 101 -35.22 28.61 16.40
N CYS A 102 -35.36 27.51 17.14
CA CYS A 102 -34.95 26.21 16.65
C CYS A 102 -35.69 25.85 15.35
N PRO A 103 -35.01 25.31 14.31
CA PRO A 103 -35.64 24.89 13.07
C PRO A 103 -36.67 23.77 13.27
N LEU A 104 -36.57 23.03 14.39
CA LEU A 104 -37.48 21.95 14.78
C LEU A 104 -38.70 22.47 15.57
N LYS A 105 -38.99 23.77 15.51
CA LYS A 105 -40.19 24.35 16.12
C LYS A 105 -41.48 23.69 15.65
N HIS A 106 -41.54 23.29 14.38
CA HIS A 106 -42.68 22.55 13.81
C HIS A 106 -42.89 21.18 14.45
N ARG A 107 -41.89 20.65 15.18
CA ARG A 107 -41.95 19.38 15.93
C ARG A 107 -42.14 19.57 17.43
N GLY A 108 -42.36 20.81 17.88
CA GLY A 108 -42.61 21.13 19.28
C GLY A 108 -41.44 21.78 20.01
N CYS A 109 -40.25 21.91 19.39
CA CYS A 109 -39.13 22.57 20.05
C CYS A 109 -39.45 24.05 20.34
N ARG A 110 -39.40 24.45 21.61
CA ARG A 110 -39.68 25.82 22.06
C ARG A 110 -38.44 26.68 22.25
N TRP A 111 -37.26 26.16 21.91
CA TRP A 111 -36.00 26.87 22.13
C TRP A 111 -35.93 28.16 21.29
N GLU A 112 -35.55 29.24 21.97
CA GLU A 112 -35.19 30.51 21.38
C GLU A 112 -33.84 30.94 21.97
N GLY A 113 -32.95 31.46 21.14
CA GLY A 113 -31.60 31.87 21.56
C GLY A 113 -30.91 32.69 20.48
N THR A 114 -29.59 32.80 20.53
CA THR A 114 -28.82 33.43 19.44
C THR A 114 -28.34 32.41 18.43
N VAL A 115 -28.05 32.86 17.20
CA VAL A 115 -27.48 31.99 16.15
C VAL A 115 -26.21 31.28 16.61
N GLY A 116 -25.35 31.97 17.38
CA GLY A 116 -24.13 31.40 17.95
C GLY A 116 -24.38 30.26 18.95
N GLN A 117 -25.54 30.26 19.63
CA GLN A 117 -25.95 29.19 20.56
C GLN A 117 -26.66 28.02 19.86
N MET A 118 -27.09 28.19 18.60
CA MET A 118 -27.88 27.19 17.86
C MET A 118 -27.14 25.85 17.73
N GLY A 119 -25.82 25.88 17.49
CA GLY A 119 -25.03 24.65 17.32
C GLY A 119 -25.06 23.77 18.57
N GLN A 120 -24.83 24.38 19.74
CA GLN A 120 -24.93 23.66 21.01
C GLN A 120 -26.35 23.15 21.24
N HIS A 121 -27.36 23.99 20.99
CA HIS A 121 -28.75 23.58 21.13
C HIS A 121 -29.09 22.37 20.25
N LEU A 122 -28.75 22.36 18.96
CA LEU A 122 -29.04 21.23 18.08
C LEU A 122 -28.37 19.93 18.57
N ASN A 123 -27.17 20.02 19.14
CA ASN A 123 -26.49 18.86 19.74
C ASN A 123 -27.21 18.29 20.96
N GLU A 124 -28.05 19.08 21.63
CA GLU A 124 -28.81 18.69 22.84
C GLU A 124 -30.33 18.64 22.60
N CYS A 125 -30.83 19.08 21.44
CA CYS A 125 -32.25 19.16 21.13
C CYS A 125 -32.92 17.78 21.12
N ASP A 126 -33.90 17.58 21.98
CA ASP A 126 -34.66 16.33 22.11
C ASP A 126 -35.50 15.98 20.89
N HIS A 127 -35.90 16.99 20.11
CA HIS A 127 -36.71 16.82 18.90
C HIS A 127 -35.88 16.53 17.63
N LEU A 128 -34.54 16.51 17.74
CA LEU A 128 -33.67 16.20 16.61
C LEU A 128 -33.88 14.73 16.21
N MET A 129 -34.05 14.49 14.91
CA MET A 129 -34.06 13.13 14.39
C MET A 129 -32.65 12.57 14.40
N VAL A 130 -32.50 11.40 15.01
CA VAL A 130 -31.25 10.65 15.03
C VAL A 130 -31.48 9.28 14.38
N LEU A 131 -30.54 8.89 13.54
CA LEU A 131 -30.47 7.53 13.01
C LEU A 131 -30.02 6.60 14.12
N CYS A 132 -30.64 5.42 14.20
CA CYS A 132 -30.17 4.40 15.13
C CYS A 132 -28.70 4.02 14.81
N PRO A 133 -27.78 3.97 15.79
CA PRO A 133 -26.40 3.53 15.56
C PRO A 133 -26.30 2.11 14.98
N TYR A 134 -27.35 1.30 15.16
CA TYR A 134 -27.46 -0.04 14.59
C TYR A 134 -27.94 -0.06 13.13
N SER A 135 -28.09 1.11 12.49
CA SER A 135 -28.43 1.22 11.07
C SER A 135 -27.41 0.55 10.16
N ALA A 136 -26.12 0.59 10.51
CA ALA A 136 -25.06 -0.14 9.80
C ALA A 136 -25.24 -1.67 9.84
N TYR A 137 -26.01 -2.17 10.81
CA TYR A 137 -26.35 -3.59 10.96
C TYR A 137 -27.78 -3.91 10.48
N GLY A 138 -28.49 -2.96 9.87
CA GLY A 138 -29.83 -3.15 9.31
C GLY A 138 -30.99 -2.50 10.08
N CYS A 139 -30.74 -1.80 11.19
CA CYS A 139 -31.81 -1.07 11.89
C CYS A 139 -32.14 0.25 11.18
N GLY A 140 -33.12 0.24 10.28
CA GLY A 140 -33.53 1.42 9.51
C GLY A 140 -34.38 2.46 10.26
N LYS A 141 -34.34 2.49 11.60
CA LYS A 141 -35.16 3.42 12.39
C LYS A 141 -34.50 4.80 12.50
N GLU A 142 -35.27 5.82 12.17
CA GLU A 142 -35.02 7.23 12.46
C GLU A 142 -36.03 7.68 13.49
N LEU A 143 -35.55 8.23 14.62
CA LEU A 143 -36.39 8.56 15.77
C LEU A 143 -36.00 9.93 16.34
N GLN A 144 -36.90 10.57 17.08
CA GLN A 144 -36.51 11.74 17.86
C GLN A 144 -35.53 11.33 18.96
N ARG A 145 -34.60 12.23 19.32
CA ARG A 145 -33.61 11.97 20.38
C ARG A 145 -34.28 11.59 21.71
N GLU A 146 -35.43 12.17 22.05
CA GLU A 146 -36.20 11.75 23.24
C GLU A 146 -36.71 10.30 23.18
N GLU A 147 -37.11 9.83 22.00
CA GLU A 147 -37.62 8.46 21.80
C GLU A 147 -36.48 7.44 21.66
N PHE A 148 -35.28 7.92 21.30
CA PHE A 148 -34.13 7.08 21.02
C PHE A 148 -33.74 6.18 22.21
N GLU A 149 -33.77 6.70 23.43
CA GLU A 149 -33.41 5.93 24.62
C GLU A 149 -34.38 4.79 24.91
N MET A 150 -35.68 5.01 24.67
CA MET A 150 -36.69 3.96 24.78
C MET A 150 -36.49 2.89 23.70
N HIS A 151 -36.30 3.30 22.44
CA HIS A 151 -35.99 2.38 21.35
C HIS A 151 -34.73 1.56 21.62
N ARG A 152 -33.67 2.19 22.15
CA ARG A 152 -32.42 1.51 22.51
C ARG A 152 -32.64 0.45 23.58
N ARG A 153 -33.49 0.74 24.58
CA ARG A 153 -33.78 -0.18 25.69
C ARG A 153 -34.65 -1.35 25.24
N GLU A 154 -35.77 -1.06 24.57
CA GLU A 154 -36.73 -2.08 24.13
C GLU A 154 -36.23 -2.89 22.93
N GLY A 155 -35.47 -2.25 22.04
CA GLY A 155 -34.89 -2.87 20.85
C GLY A 155 -33.58 -3.61 21.11
N LYS A 156 -33.15 -3.78 22.37
CA LYS A 156 -31.85 -4.39 22.69
C LYS A 156 -31.69 -5.79 22.11
N GLU A 157 -32.71 -6.65 22.26
CA GLU A 157 -32.66 -8.03 21.76
C GLU A 157 -32.61 -8.06 20.23
N TYR A 158 -33.44 -7.25 19.58
CA TYR A 158 -33.43 -7.08 18.13
C TYR A 158 -32.08 -6.57 17.60
N HIS A 159 -31.49 -5.56 18.25
CA HIS A 159 -30.18 -5.04 17.87
C HIS A 159 -29.06 -6.07 18.06
N ASN A 160 -29.11 -6.86 19.13
CA ASN A 160 -28.17 -7.96 19.34
C ASN A 160 -28.29 -9.01 18.24
N GLU A 161 -29.50 -9.38 17.85
CA GLU A 161 -29.73 -10.32 16.75
C GLU A 161 -29.17 -9.79 15.42
N LEU A 162 -29.43 -8.53 15.09
CA LEU A 162 -28.84 -7.89 13.90
C LEU A 162 -27.31 -7.91 13.93
N MET A 163 -26.69 -7.58 15.07
CA MET A 163 -25.23 -7.66 15.22
C MET A 163 -24.73 -9.09 15.03
N SER A 164 -25.41 -10.09 15.61
CA SER A 164 -25.02 -11.48 15.49
C SER A 164 -25.07 -11.97 14.03
N ILE A 165 -26.11 -11.62 13.29
CA ILE A 165 -26.23 -11.95 11.86
C ILE A 165 -25.09 -11.28 11.07
N PHE A 166 -24.88 -9.97 11.26
CA PHE A 166 -23.82 -9.24 10.56
C PHE A 166 -22.42 -9.80 10.85
N MET A 167 -22.15 -10.15 12.12
CA MET A 167 -20.87 -10.75 12.51
C MET A 167 -20.71 -12.15 11.91
N ALA A 168 -21.77 -12.97 11.86
CA ALA A 168 -21.73 -14.28 11.22
C ALA A 168 -21.38 -14.17 9.73
N GLU A 169 -22.04 -13.29 8.98
CA GLU A 169 -21.74 -13.03 7.57
C GLU A 169 -20.30 -12.53 7.36
N ARG A 170 -19.77 -11.70 8.27
CA ARG A 170 -18.39 -11.24 8.22
C ARG A 170 -17.40 -12.38 8.45
N VAL A 171 -17.67 -13.26 9.42
CA VAL A 171 -16.84 -14.44 9.69
C VAL A 171 -16.84 -15.38 8.49
N GLU A 172 -17.99 -15.63 7.86
CA GLU A 172 -18.08 -16.47 6.67
C GLU A 172 -17.27 -15.90 5.50
N ARG A 173 -17.35 -14.59 5.24
CA ARG A 173 -16.53 -13.92 4.21
C ARG A 173 -15.04 -14.08 4.49
N GLN A 174 -14.61 -13.84 5.72
CA GLN A 174 -13.21 -14.02 6.11
C GLN A 174 -12.76 -15.48 5.99
N ALA A 175 -13.61 -16.45 6.33
CA ALA A 175 -13.31 -17.87 6.17
C ALA A 175 -13.10 -18.26 4.69
N VAL A 176 -13.86 -17.67 3.77
CA VAL A 176 -13.66 -17.87 2.32
C VAL A 176 -12.33 -17.27 1.86
N GLU A 177 -11.97 -16.07 2.32
CA GLU A 177 -10.67 -15.45 2.00
C GLU A 177 -9.49 -16.26 2.54
N ILE A 178 -9.56 -16.74 3.78
CA ILE A 178 -8.55 -17.61 4.37
C ILE A 178 -8.38 -18.89 3.53
N LYS A 179 -9.47 -19.51 3.09
CA LYS A 179 -9.41 -20.69 2.21
C LYS A 179 -8.74 -20.39 0.87
N LYS A 180 -9.03 -19.24 0.25
CA LYS A 180 -8.38 -18.81 -1.00
C LYS A 180 -6.87 -18.64 -0.82
N LEU A 181 -6.46 -17.93 0.24
CA LEU A 181 -5.05 -17.74 0.55
C LEU A 181 -4.34 -19.08 0.83
N GLN A 182 -5.00 -20.02 1.50
CA GLN A 182 -4.45 -21.34 1.77
C GLN A 182 -4.17 -22.12 0.47
N VAL A 183 -5.05 -22.02 -0.53
CA VAL A 183 -4.82 -22.61 -1.85
C VAL A 183 -3.61 -21.99 -2.53
N SER A 184 -3.52 -20.65 -2.58
CA SER A 184 -2.38 -19.95 -3.18
C SER A 184 -1.05 -20.27 -2.48
N ILE A 185 -1.04 -20.41 -1.16
CA ILE A 185 0.14 -20.84 -0.41
C ILE A 185 0.57 -22.26 -0.84
N ASN A 186 -0.37 -23.18 -0.98
CA ASN A 186 -0.05 -24.55 -1.41
C ASN A 186 0.50 -24.59 -2.84
N GLU A 187 -0.05 -23.79 -3.76
CA GLU A 187 0.47 -23.65 -5.14
C GLU A 187 1.91 -23.14 -5.14
N LEU A 188 2.22 -22.12 -4.35
CA LEU A 188 3.58 -21.59 -4.20
C LEU A 188 4.54 -22.60 -3.57
N ILE A 189 4.05 -23.43 -2.64
CA ILE A 189 4.85 -24.51 -2.05
C ILE A 189 5.21 -25.55 -3.13
N GLU A 190 4.27 -25.94 -3.99
CA GLU A 190 4.53 -26.88 -5.08
C GLU A 190 5.48 -26.28 -6.13
N GLU A 191 5.30 -25.00 -6.49
CA GLU A 191 6.23 -24.30 -7.37
C GLU A 191 7.65 -24.28 -6.76
N ARG A 192 7.76 -24.00 -5.46
CA ARG A 192 9.05 -24.02 -4.75
C ARG A 192 9.68 -25.41 -4.75
N LYS A 193 8.89 -26.48 -4.58
CA LYS A 193 9.39 -27.87 -4.65
C LYS A 193 9.96 -28.17 -6.04
N TYR A 194 9.23 -27.82 -7.10
CA TYR A 194 9.70 -27.97 -8.48
C TYR A 194 11.03 -27.24 -8.72
N LEU A 195 11.14 -26.00 -8.23
CA LEU A 195 12.35 -25.21 -8.37
C LEU A 195 13.55 -25.75 -7.58
N ARG A 196 13.34 -26.41 -6.42
CA ARG A 196 14.43 -27.04 -5.66
C ARG A 196 15.06 -28.21 -6.40
N VAL A 197 14.29 -28.94 -7.21
CA VAL A 197 14.79 -30.10 -7.95
C VAL A 197 15.52 -29.67 -9.22
N ASN A 198 15.08 -28.58 -9.87
CA ASN A 198 15.50 -28.25 -11.25
C ASN A 198 16.22 -26.89 -11.43
N GLY A 199 16.47 -26.12 -10.37
CA GLY A 199 17.00 -24.76 -10.48
C GLY A 199 18.27 -24.51 -9.67
N VAL A 200 19.25 -23.84 -10.28
CA VAL A 200 20.41 -23.25 -9.58
C VAL A 200 20.15 -21.75 -9.40
N VAL A 201 20.12 -21.30 -8.15
CA VAL A 201 19.99 -19.88 -7.81
C VAL A 201 21.37 -19.31 -7.50
N TRP A 202 21.80 -18.34 -8.29
CA TRP A 202 23.08 -17.66 -8.15
C TRP A 202 22.87 -16.25 -7.58
N ARG A 203 23.51 -15.98 -6.44
CA ARG A 203 23.50 -14.65 -5.81
C ARG A 203 24.90 -14.06 -5.83
N ILE A 204 25.09 -12.98 -6.59
CA ILE A 204 26.37 -12.26 -6.67
C ILE A 204 26.36 -11.17 -5.60
N LYS A 205 27.02 -11.40 -4.46
CA LYS A 205 26.93 -10.49 -3.30
C LYS A 205 27.82 -9.25 -3.36
N ASP A 206 28.81 -9.17 -4.26
CA ASP A 206 29.77 -8.05 -4.26
C ASP A 206 29.92 -7.43 -5.66
N CYS A 207 29.04 -6.48 -5.98
CA CYS A 207 29.19 -5.58 -7.14
C CYS A 207 29.67 -4.18 -6.72
N GLU A 208 30.52 -4.06 -5.70
CA GLU A 208 31.10 -2.76 -5.31
C GLU A 208 31.86 -2.08 -6.44
N SER A 209 32.43 -2.85 -7.35
CA SER A 209 33.14 -2.30 -8.51
C SER A 209 32.21 -1.73 -9.60
N ILE A 210 30.88 -1.85 -9.46
CA ILE A 210 29.88 -1.06 -10.21
C ILE A 210 29.62 0.29 -9.52
N LYS A 211 29.68 0.33 -8.18
CA LYS A 211 29.51 1.56 -7.37
C LYS A 211 30.61 2.59 -7.59
N GLU A 212 31.84 2.15 -7.89
CA GLU A 212 33.00 3.04 -8.05
C GLU A 212 32.94 3.96 -9.29
N LYS A 213 31.96 3.74 -10.19
CA LYS A 213 31.66 4.67 -11.29
C LYS A 213 30.48 5.61 -11.03
N ILE A 214 29.79 5.48 -9.89
CA ILE A 214 28.53 6.18 -9.60
C ILE A 214 28.68 7.20 -8.44
N SER A 215 29.86 7.32 -7.81
CA SER A 215 30.09 8.19 -6.64
C SER A 215 30.04 9.72 -6.87
N ILE A 216 29.40 10.22 -7.94
CA ILE A 216 29.15 11.65 -8.12
C ILE A 216 27.74 12.07 -7.65
N PHE A 217 26.76 11.17 -7.48
CA PHE A 217 25.45 11.59 -6.97
C PHE A 217 24.83 10.61 -5.97
N THR A 218 24.30 11.21 -4.90
CA THR A 218 23.42 10.69 -3.83
C THR A 218 24.05 10.10 -2.56
N ARG A 219 23.82 10.85 -1.47
CA ARG A 219 23.98 10.47 -0.07
C ARG A 219 22.71 9.78 0.43
N SER A 220 22.93 8.83 1.34
CA SER A 220 21.99 8.20 2.28
C SER A 220 21.30 6.92 1.82
N SER A 221 21.63 5.83 2.51
CA SER A 221 20.72 4.75 2.84
C SER A 221 21.29 3.97 4.02
N GLU A 222 20.54 3.92 5.12
CA GLU A 222 20.72 2.94 6.20
C GLU A 222 20.31 1.55 5.69
N ILE A 223 21.13 0.54 6.01
CA ILE A 223 20.91 -0.86 5.63
C ILE A 223 20.32 -1.59 6.83
N ILE A 224 19.05 -1.97 6.75
CA ILE A 224 18.43 -2.93 7.68
C ILE A 224 18.67 -4.33 7.12
N SER A 225 19.50 -5.13 7.80
CA SER A 225 19.69 -6.54 7.47
C SER A 225 18.61 -7.39 8.12
N TYR A 226 17.78 -8.07 7.32
CA TYR A 226 16.91 -9.15 7.78
C TYR A 226 17.57 -10.50 7.48
N ARG A 227 17.58 -11.41 8.47
CA ARG A 227 18.29 -12.70 8.44
C ARG A 227 17.30 -13.82 8.73
N GLU A 228 16.95 -14.63 7.73
CA GLU A 228 16.33 -15.94 7.92
C GLU A 228 16.98 -17.02 7.03
N SER A 229 17.61 -17.99 7.71
CA SER A 229 17.61 -19.46 7.52
C SER A 229 17.01 -20.04 6.22
N ILE A 230 17.54 -21.04 5.47
CA ILE A 230 18.72 -21.92 5.41
C ILE A 230 18.76 -22.42 3.94
N CYS A 231 19.95 -22.58 3.36
CA CYS A 231 20.27 -23.69 2.45
C CYS A 231 21.70 -24.12 2.82
N THR A 232 21.91 -25.41 3.10
CA THR A 232 23.17 -25.95 3.65
C THR A 232 24.22 -26.28 2.60
N ASP A 233 24.02 -25.92 1.34
CA ASP A 233 25.07 -26.03 0.32
C ASP A 233 25.99 -24.80 0.40
N PRO A 234 27.32 -24.98 0.27
CA PRO A 234 28.27 -23.92 0.55
C PRO A 234 28.06 -22.73 -0.38
N ILE A 235 27.63 -21.61 0.20
CA ILE A 235 27.72 -20.29 -0.42
C ILE A 235 29.21 -19.96 -0.47
N SER A 236 29.87 -20.26 -1.60
CA SER A 236 31.27 -19.87 -1.80
C SER A 236 31.36 -18.36 -2.05
N PRO A 237 32.13 -17.60 -1.25
CA PRO A 237 32.44 -16.21 -1.55
C PRO A 237 33.27 -16.10 -2.84
N ILE A 238 33.09 -15.00 -3.55
CA ILE A 238 33.76 -14.71 -4.83
C ILE A 238 35.25 -14.49 -4.53
N SER A 239 36.12 -15.27 -5.15
CA SER A 239 37.54 -14.92 -5.27
C SER A 239 37.75 -14.26 -6.63
N ASN A 240 38.26 -13.02 -6.62
CA ASN A 240 38.83 -12.41 -7.82
C ASN A 240 40.08 -13.22 -8.19
N GLN A 241 40.03 -14.01 -9.25
CA GLN A 241 41.22 -14.69 -9.77
C GLN A 241 41.98 -13.74 -10.72
N ASP A 242 43.01 -13.12 -10.14
CA ASP A 242 44.20 -12.43 -10.67
C ASP A 242 44.12 -11.62 -11.98
N ASP A 243 44.28 -10.31 -11.78
CA ASP A 243 45.00 -9.39 -12.66
C ASP A 243 46.49 -9.79 -12.76
N LYS A 244 46.87 -10.56 -13.78
CA LYS A 244 48.28 -10.70 -14.16
C LYS A 244 48.49 -10.62 -15.68
N VAL A 245 49.33 -9.64 -16.04
CA VAL A 245 50.04 -9.45 -17.32
C VAL A 245 49.25 -8.76 -18.44
N MET A 246 49.47 -7.44 -18.57
CA MET A 246 50.01 -6.75 -19.75
C MET A 246 50.18 -5.26 -19.39
N LYS A 247 51.43 -4.81 -19.29
CA LYS A 247 51.78 -3.39 -19.18
C LYS A 247 51.77 -2.79 -20.59
N GLU A 248 51.27 -1.56 -20.66
CA GLU A 248 51.35 -0.60 -21.76
C GLU A 248 50.25 -0.71 -22.86
N GLY A 249 49.25 0.16 -22.70
CA GLY A 249 48.10 0.35 -23.59
C GLY A 249 46.79 0.33 -22.80
N LYS A 250 46.23 1.50 -22.44
CA LYS A 250 45.01 1.63 -21.60
C LYS A 250 43.75 1.16 -22.33
N ILE A 251 43.61 -0.15 -22.57
CA ILE A 251 42.35 -0.78 -22.96
C ILE A 251 41.57 -1.05 -21.67
N LYS A 252 40.33 -0.54 -21.57
CA LYS A 252 39.45 -0.77 -20.42
C LYS A 252 39.16 -2.28 -20.32
N GLN A 253 39.84 -2.99 -19.43
CA GLN A 253 39.70 -4.45 -19.28
C GLN A 253 38.26 -4.87 -18.98
N ASN A 254 37.76 -5.89 -19.68
CA ASN A 254 36.46 -6.50 -19.42
C ASN A 254 36.45 -7.19 -18.06
N LYS A 255 35.32 -7.09 -17.33
CA LYS A 255 35.18 -7.80 -16.05
C LYS A 255 34.59 -9.17 -16.30
N CYS A 256 35.18 -10.18 -15.66
CA CYS A 256 34.77 -11.57 -15.78
C CYS A 256 34.43 -12.11 -14.39
N TYR A 257 33.19 -12.55 -14.20
CA TYR A 257 32.74 -13.20 -12.98
C TYR A 257 32.43 -14.66 -13.30
N LYS A 258 33.26 -15.56 -12.77
CA LYS A 258 32.93 -16.98 -12.68
C LYS A 258 32.30 -17.20 -11.32
N GLY A 259 31.35 -18.12 -11.23
CA GLY A 259 30.79 -18.48 -9.93
C GLY A 259 30.69 -19.98 -9.80
N PRO A 260 29.93 -20.46 -8.80
CA PRO A 260 30.09 -21.83 -8.35
C PRO A 260 29.79 -22.84 -9.45
N LYS A 261 30.56 -23.92 -9.41
CA LYS A 261 30.34 -25.11 -10.22
C LYS A 261 29.08 -25.81 -9.73
N PHE A 262 28.27 -26.32 -10.64
CA PHE A 262 27.10 -27.13 -10.34
C PHE A 262 27.00 -28.29 -11.32
N VAL A 263 26.25 -29.32 -10.91
CA VAL A 263 26.06 -30.54 -11.70
C VAL A 263 24.76 -30.42 -12.48
N LEU A 264 24.83 -30.61 -13.79
CA LEU A 264 23.71 -30.72 -14.71
C LEU A 264 23.49 -32.18 -15.10
N GLY A 265 22.24 -32.65 -14.97
CA GLY A 265 21.86 -34.01 -15.36
C GLY A 265 22.71 -35.10 -14.69
N PRO A 266 22.99 -36.22 -15.39
CA PRO A 266 23.77 -37.32 -14.87
C PRO A 266 25.27 -36.97 -14.94
N TRP A 267 25.73 -36.03 -14.12
CA TRP A 267 27.15 -35.75 -13.81
C TRP A 267 27.90 -34.70 -14.66
N TYR A 268 27.24 -33.86 -15.47
CA TYR A 268 27.96 -32.76 -16.15
C TYR A 268 28.30 -31.65 -15.17
N VAL A 269 29.58 -31.39 -14.91
CA VAL A 269 29.98 -30.24 -14.08
C VAL A 269 30.13 -29.01 -14.96
N VAL A 270 29.35 -27.99 -14.67
CA VAL A 270 29.40 -26.72 -15.39
C VAL A 270 29.52 -25.55 -14.41
N SER A 271 29.93 -24.40 -14.91
CA SER A 271 29.85 -23.13 -14.19
C SER A 271 29.31 -22.06 -15.12
N LEU A 272 28.69 -21.03 -14.56
CA LEU A 272 28.31 -19.84 -15.32
C LEU A 272 29.47 -18.84 -15.29
N GLN A 273 29.60 -18.08 -16.36
CA GLN A 273 30.54 -16.97 -16.46
C GLN A 273 29.82 -15.76 -17.01
N LEU A 274 29.78 -14.69 -16.23
CA LEU A 274 29.28 -13.39 -16.64
C LEU A 274 30.45 -12.54 -17.13
N LEU A 275 30.40 -12.15 -18.40
CA LEU A 275 31.35 -11.22 -19.00
C LEU A 275 30.66 -9.89 -19.24
N ILE A 276 31.23 -8.82 -18.67
CA ILE A 276 30.78 -7.46 -18.89
C ILE A 276 31.81 -6.77 -19.78
N ASP A 277 31.42 -6.54 -21.04
CA ASP A 277 32.23 -5.80 -21.99
C ASP A 277 32.08 -4.30 -21.72
N LYS A 278 33.16 -3.67 -21.27
CA LYS A 278 33.15 -2.24 -20.93
C LYS A 278 33.09 -1.34 -22.15
N THR A 279 33.40 -1.84 -23.34
CA THR A 279 33.47 -1.06 -24.57
C THR A 279 32.11 -0.98 -25.26
N SER A 280 31.43 -2.12 -25.40
CA SER A 280 30.07 -2.21 -25.96
C SER A 280 28.96 -1.96 -24.94
N GLY A 281 29.26 -2.11 -23.64
CA GLY A 281 28.25 -2.16 -22.58
C GLY A 281 27.46 -3.47 -22.59
N GLU A 282 27.86 -4.43 -23.42
CA GLU A 282 27.19 -5.72 -23.55
C GLU A 282 27.51 -6.62 -22.35
N VAL A 283 26.46 -7.22 -21.79
CA VAL A 283 26.60 -8.25 -20.77
C VAL A 283 26.33 -9.59 -21.44
N SER A 284 27.30 -10.51 -21.36
CA SER A 284 27.17 -11.85 -21.89
C SER A 284 27.26 -12.88 -20.78
N LEU A 285 26.38 -13.88 -20.84
CA LEU A 285 26.38 -15.01 -19.93
C LEU A 285 26.82 -16.24 -20.71
N ASN A 286 27.88 -16.88 -20.23
CA ASN A 286 28.44 -18.09 -20.81
C ASN A 286 28.25 -19.27 -19.87
N LEU A 287 28.00 -20.45 -20.45
CA LEU A 287 28.10 -21.73 -19.78
C LEU A 287 29.48 -22.32 -20.05
N LEU A 288 30.19 -22.72 -18.99
CA LEU A 288 31.51 -23.31 -19.04
C LEU A 288 31.45 -24.77 -18.59
N SER A 289 31.92 -25.71 -19.40
CA SER A 289 32.18 -27.08 -18.92
C SER A 289 33.45 -27.12 -18.07
N ASP A 290 33.46 -27.93 -17.01
CA ASP A 290 34.60 -28.10 -16.13
C ASP A 290 35.21 -29.51 -16.22
N LYS A 291 36.33 -29.60 -16.94
CA LYS A 291 37.07 -30.85 -17.21
C LYS A 291 37.69 -31.50 -15.99
N SER A 292 37.67 -30.85 -14.82
CA SER A 292 38.36 -31.36 -13.63
C SER A 292 37.68 -32.60 -13.03
N ASN A 293 36.52 -33.03 -13.53
CA ASN A 293 35.82 -34.20 -13.03
C ASN A 293 36.16 -35.49 -13.81
N VAL A 294 36.76 -36.46 -13.12
CA VAL A 294 37.34 -37.70 -13.68
C VAL A 294 36.29 -38.65 -14.29
N LYS A 295 34.99 -38.44 -14.01
CA LYS A 295 33.90 -39.33 -14.44
C LYS A 295 33.35 -39.06 -15.85
N GLU A 296 33.89 -38.09 -16.58
CA GLU A 296 33.38 -37.66 -17.90
C GLU A 296 33.48 -38.67 -19.04
N LYS A 297 34.28 -39.76 -18.90
CA LYS A 297 34.56 -40.70 -20.01
C LYS A 297 33.31 -41.39 -20.58
N HIS A 298 32.21 -41.39 -19.84
CA HIS A 298 30.96 -42.05 -20.23
C HIS A 298 29.84 -41.09 -20.62
N LEU A 299 30.09 -39.78 -20.61
CA LEU A 299 29.08 -38.77 -20.96
C LEU A 299 28.99 -38.58 -22.47
N LYS A 300 27.76 -38.39 -22.98
CA LYS A 300 27.52 -38.08 -24.39
C LYS A 300 27.90 -36.62 -24.65
N TRP A 301 28.72 -36.38 -25.66
CA TRP A 301 29.09 -35.05 -26.11
C TRP A 301 28.80 -34.89 -27.60
N PRO A 302 28.41 -33.69 -28.09
CA PRO A 302 28.21 -32.46 -27.33
C PRO A 302 26.97 -32.51 -26.40
N LEU A 303 26.99 -31.76 -25.31
CA LEU A 303 25.84 -31.64 -24.42
C LEU A 303 24.83 -30.69 -25.07
N GLN A 304 23.67 -31.23 -25.45
CA GLN A 304 22.58 -30.48 -26.06
C GLN A 304 21.43 -30.31 -25.06
N GLY A 305 20.79 -29.14 -25.09
CA GLY A 305 19.64 -28.84 -24.24
C GLY A 305 19.12 -27.43 -24.43
N LYS A 306 18.12 -27.08 -23.65
CA LYS A 306 17.57 -25.72 -23.56
C LYS A 306 17.92 -25.12 -22.22
N CYS A 307 18.22 -23.83 -22.22
CA CYS A 307 18.54 -23.09 -21.02
C CYS A 307 17.66 -21.85 -20.94
N LYS A 308 17.08 -21.61 -19.78
CA LYS A 308 16.29 -20.41 -19.50
C LYS A 308 16.99 -19.64 -18.39
N VAL A 309 17.42 -18.43 -18.71
CA VAL A 309 18.15 -17.53 -17.82
C VAL A 309 17.19 -16.41 -17.41
N ILE A 310 16.90 -16.32 -16.13
CA ILE A 310 16.04 -15.28 -15.56
C ILE A 310 16.91 -14.38 -14.69
N ILE A 311 16.91 -13.09 -15.01
CA ILE A 311 17.61 -12.06 -14.25
C ILE A 311 16.56 -11.38 -13.39
N LEU A 312 16.67 -11.56 -12.07
CA LEU A 312 15.67 -11.04 -11.14
C LEU A 312 16.05 -9.63 -10.69
N ASN A 313 15.09 -8.71 -10.84
CA ASN A 313 15.14 -7.39 -10.23
C ASN A 313 14.58 -7.47 -8.81
N GLN A 314 15.42 -7.17 -7.81
CA GLN A 314 15.02 -7.21 -6.41
C GLN A 314 14.12 -6.05 -6.00
N GLN A 315 14.12 -4.94 -6.72
CA GLN A 315 13.36 -3.75 -6.34
C GLN A 315 11.91 -3.82 -6.81
N ASN A 316 11.65 -4.49 -7.94
CA ASN A 316 10.31 -4.62 -8.47
C ASN A 316 10.16 -5.95 -9.23
N ALA A 317 9.36 -6.87 -8.68
CA ALA A 317 9.13 -8.19 -9.27
C ALA A 317 8.48 -8.13 -10.67
N ASP A 318 7.75 -7.05 -10.97
CA ASP A 318 7.11 -6.85 -12.28
C ASP A 318 8.12 -6.48 -13.37
N THR A 319 9.36 -6.14 -12.99
CA THR A 319 10.46 -5.78 -13.91
C THR A 319 11.51 -6.89 -14.05
N ASN A 320 11.17 -8.13 -13.68
CA ASN A 320 12.06 -9.27 -13.86
C ASN A 320 12.29 -9.55 -15.35
N TRP A 321 13.57 -9.62 -15.75
CA TRP A 321 13.94 -9.87 -17.14
C TRP A 321 14.06 -11.38 -17.39
N ARG A 322 13.35 -11.85 -18.42
CA ARG A 322 13.37 -13.26 -18.84
C ARG A 322 14.11 -13.36 -20.17
N LEU A 323 15.24 -14.07 -20.18
CA LEU A 323 15.94 -14.46 -21.39
C LEU A 323 15.82 -15.96 -21.58
N GLU A 324 15.07 -16.34 -22.60
CA GLU A 324 14.98 -17.73 -23.05
C GLU A 324 16.01 -17.95 -24.16
N THR A 325 16.80 -19.02 -24.04
CA THR A 325 17.72 -19.45 -25.10
C THR A 325 17.12 -20.70 -25.71
N ASP A 326 16.87 -20.66 -27.02
CA ASP A 326 16.06 -21.68 -27.71
C ASP A 326 16.70 -23.07 -27.64
N THR A 327 18.01 -23.16 -27.89
CA THR A 327 18.82 -24.38 -27.83
C THR A 327 20.29 -24.01 -27.63
N PHE A 328 21.01 -24.74 -26.79
CA PHE A 328 22.46 -24.62 -26.66
C PHE A 328 23.15 -25.96 -26.96
N GLU A 329 24.34 -25.89 -27.54
CA GLU A 329 25.19 -27.04 -27.80
C GLU A 329 26.57 -26.81 -27.18
N LEU A 330 26.78 -27.39 -26.00
CA LEU A 330 28.03 -27.26 -25.24
C LEU A 330 29.00 -28.37 -25.67
N SER A 331 30.04 -27.98 -26.39
CA SER A 331 31.12 -28.89 -26.73
C SER A 331 31.99 -29.16 -25.49
N ARG A 332 32.75 -30.26 -25.55
CA ARG A 332 33.58 -30.74 -24.44
C ARG A 332 34.58 -29.71 -23.91
N GLU A 333 35.04 -28.81 -24.77
CA GLU A 333 36.01 -27.74 -24.44
C GLU A 333 35.42 -26.34 -24.65
N GLY A 334 34.09 -26.27 -24.81
CA GLY A 334 33.40 -25.11 -25.28
C GLY A 334 33.01 -24.15 -24.16
N THR A 335 33.11 -22.87 -24.48
CA THR A 335 32.24 -21.86 -23.89
C THR A 335 31.04 -21.72 -24.81
N VAL A 336 29.82 -21.82 -24.26
CA VAL A 336 28.63 -21.46 -25.03
C VAL A 336 28.12 -20.13 -24.50
N LYS A 337 28.11 -19.13 -25.37
CA LYS A 337 27.41 -17.87 -25.10
C LYS A 337 25.92 -18.18 -25.11
N LEU A 338 25.31 -18.14 -23.94
CA LEU A 338 23.88 -18.39 -23.78
C LEU A 338 23.10 -17.22 -24.37
N THR A 339 23.48 -16.00 -24.00
CA THR A 339 22.82 -14.79 -24.50
C THR A 339 23.72 -13.56 -24.37
N SER A 340 23.44 -12.57 -25.22
CA SER A 340 23.87 -11.18 -25.04
C SER A 340 22.68 -10.33 -24.60
N ILE A 341 22.91 -9.44 -23.64
CA ILE A 341 21.93 -8.44 -23.23
C ILE A 341 22.35 -7.12 -23.90
N PRO A 342 21.54 -6.57 -24.82
CA PRO A 342 21.83 -5.29 -25.45
C PRO A 342 22.08 -4.18 -24.44
N SER A 343 23.02 -3.29 -24.75
CA SER A 343 23.25 -2.07 -23.99
C SER A 343 21.99 -1.20 -24.03
N GLY A 344 21.45 -0.86 -22.85
CA GLY A 344 20.22 -0.07 -22.68
C GLY A 344 19.15 -0.73 -21.81
N ILE A 345 19.20 -2.05 -21.62
CA ILE A 345 18.24 -2.78 -20.77
C ILE A 345 18.58 -2.64 -19.28
N ILE A 346 19.87 -2.61 -18.95
CA ILE A 346 20.37 -2.35 -17.61
C ILE A 346 20.93 -0.93 -17.62
N SER A 347 20.07 0.06 -17.38
CA SER A 347 20.54 1.42 -17.10
C SER A 347 21.37 1.37 -15.82
N ALA A 348 22.62 1.81 -15.90
CA ALA A 348 23.51 1.88 -14.74
C ALA A 348 22.96 2.80 -13.63
N ASP A 349 22.04 3.71 -13.98
CA ASP A 349 21.47 4.71 -13.09
C ASP A 349 20.33 4.16 -12.20
N GLU A 350 19.76 3.00 -12.53
CA GLU A 350 18.60 2.42 -11.80
C GLU A 350 18.97 1.27 -10.85
N TYR A 351 20.20 0.72 -10.94
CA TYR A 351 20.54 -0.54 -10.29
C TYR A 351 21.48 -0.39 -9.09
N ASN A 352 20.92 -0.12 -7.90
CA ASN A 352 21.64 -0.16 -6.61
C ASN A 352 21.59 -1.54 -5.91
N GLY A 353 21.10 -2.59 -6.60
CA GLY A 353 20.74 -3.87 -6.02
C GLY A 353 21.69 -5.04 -6.32
N THR A 354 21.46 -6.16 -5.63
CA THR A 354 22.07 -7.46 -5.93
C THR A 354 21.42 -8.06 -7.17
N ILE A 355 22.22 -8.48 -8.17
CA ILE A 355 21.70 -9.25 -9.30
C ILE A 355 21.56 -10.71 -8.86
N ILE A 356 20.35 -11.26 -8.98
CA ILE A 356 20.11 -12.70 -8.82
C ILE A 356 19.87 -13.30 -10.19
N LEU A 357 20.70 -14.29 -10.54
CA LEU A 357 20.55 -15.09 -11.74
C LEU A 357 19.88 -16.41 -11.36
N LYS A 358 18.73 -16.70 -11.98
CA LYS A 358 18.05 -17.98 -11.87
C LYS A 358 18.17 -18.67 -13.23
N VAL A 359 18.88 -19.80 -13.26
CA VAL A 359 19.07 -20.55 -14.50
C VAL A 359 18.36 -21.90 -14.39
N LEU A 360 17.51 -22.17 -15.36
CA LEU A 360 16.75 -23.41 -15.51
C LEU A 360 17.31 -24.14 -16.73
N PHE A 361 17.62 -25.42 -16.57
CA PHE A 361 18.14 -26.26 -17.66
C PHE A 361 17.12 -27.34 -17.97
N ASP A 362 16.86 -27.55 -19.25
CA ASP A 362 16.11 -28.67 -19.78
C ASP A 362 17.07 -29.45 -20.68
N ILE A 363 17.50 -30.63 -20.22
CA ILE A 363 18.55 -31.41 -20.88
C ILE A 363 17.90 -32.57 -21.59
N GLU A 364 18.10 -32.65 -22.91
CA GLU A 364 17.68 -33.81 -23.70
C GLU A 364 18.63 -34.99 -23.39
N GLN A 365 18.11 -36.08 -22.80
CA GLN A 365 18.91 -37.27 -22.40
C GLN A 365 19.08 -38.31 -23.52
#